data_AF-A0A430SI90-F1
#
_entry.id   AF-A0A430SI90-F1
#
_cell.length_a   1.000
_cell.length_b   1.000
_cell.length_c   1.000
_cell.angle_alpha   90.00
_cell.angle_beta   90.00
_cell.angle_gamma   90.00
#
_symmetry.space_group_name_H-M   'P 1'
#
loop_
_entity.id
_entity.type
_entity.pdbx_description
1 polymer ?
#
loop_
_entity_poly.entity_id
_entity_poly.type
_entity_poly.pdbx_seq_one_letter_code
_entity_poly.pdbx_strand_id
1 'polypeptide(L)'
;MEEKEARFRMQELYGRVHGVLLDLELAGRLPESYRLVILPLDEPGVAAYALAVAQAPNPENLPLVHALFWKGELQTLLLPGGEAIRPQVA
;
A
#
# COMPACT_ATOMS: atom_id res chain seq x y z
N MET A 1 2.19 -12.66 16.27
CA MET A 1 1.52 -11.36 16.07
C MET A 1 0.04 -11.59 16.08
N GLU A 2 -0.68 -10.85 16.92
CA GLU A 2 -2.13 -10.95 16.99
C GLU A 2 -2.76 -10.16 15.83
N GLU A 3 -3.90 -10.61 15.32
CA GLU A 3 -4.59 -9.94 14.19
C GLU A 3 -4.87 -8.45 14.46
N LYS A 4 -5.19 -8.12 15.71
CA LYS A 4 -5.42 -6.73 16.15
C LYS A 4 -4.18 -5.85 15.95
N GLU A 5 -2.99 -6.38 16.21
CA GLU A 5 -1.71 -5.69 16.06
C GLU A 5 -1.40 -5.46 14.58
N ALA A 6 -1.57 -6.50 13.75
CA ALA A 6 -1.41 -6.39 12.29
C ALA A 6 -2.38 -5.36 11.69
N ARG A 7 -3.64 -5.34 12.15
CA ARG A 7 -4.63 -4.35 11.71
C ARG A 7 -4.24 -2.93 12.11
N PHE A 8 -3.77 -2.72 13.32
CA PHE A 8 -3.32 -1.39 13.78
C PHE A 8 -2.12 -0.92 12.94
N ARG A 9 -1.13 -1.80 12.76
CA ARG A 9 0.03 -1.52 11.92
C ARG A 9 -0.33 -1.19 10.48
N MET A 10 -1.30 -1.89 9.89
CA MET A 10 -1.83 -1.57 8.57
C MET A 10 -2.40 -0.15 8.50
N GLN A 11 -3.16 0.30 9.50
CA GLN A 11 -3.70 1.67 9.54
C GLN A 11 -2.60 2.73 9.56
N GLU A 12 -1.52 2.49 10.30
CA GLU A 12 -0.35 3.39 10.31
C GLU A 12 0.28 3.49 8.91
N LEU A 13 0.49 2.34 8.25
CA LEU A 13 1.08 2.29 6.91
C LEU A 13 0.17 2.96 5.87
N TYR A 14 -1.16 2.82 5.98
CA TYR A 14 -2.12 3.56 5.16
C TYR A 14 -1.94 5.07 5.30
N GLY A 15 -1.83 5.55 6.54
CA GLY A 15 -1.57 6.97 6.82
C GLY A 15 -0.26 7.45 6.19
N ARG A 16 0.80 6.63 6.24
CA ARG A 16 2.09 6.94 5.60
C ARG A 16 1.98 7.02 4.08
N VAL A 17 1.28 6.08 3.43
CA VAL A 17 1.04 6.18 1.98
C VAL A 17 0.35 7.50 1.64
N HIS A 18 -0.70 7.84 2.38
CA HIS A 18 -1.45 9.08 2.11
C HIS A 18 -0.57 10.32 2.29
N GLY A 19 0.23 10.39 3.36
CA GLY A 19 1.21 11.46 3.58
C GLY A 19 2.17 11.62 2.40
N VAL A 20 2.81 10.52 1.97
CA VAL A 20 3.75 10.55 0.83
C VAL A 20 3.09 10.97 -0.48
N LEU A 21 1.85 10.53 -0.73
CA LEU A 21 1.11 10.90 -1.93
C LEU A 21 0.80 12.41 -1.97
N LEU A 22 0.52 13.01 -0.81
CA LEU A 22 0.31 14.45 -0.68
C LEU A 22 1.62 15.22 -0.82
N ASP A 23 2.65 14.85 -0.07
CA ASP A 23 3.92 15.57 0.00
C ASP A 23 4.66 15.61 -1.35
N LEU A 24 4.50 14.57 -2.16
CA LEU A 24 5.16 14.44 -3.47
C LEU A 24 4.22 14.69 -4.66
N GLU A 25 3.00 15.17 -4.41
CA GLU A 25 1.98 15.44 -5.45
C GLU A 25 1.72 14.24 -6.38
N LEU A 26 1.86 13.01 -5.86
CA LEU A 26 1.79 11.78 -6.66
C LEU A 26 0.36 11.31 -6.93
N ALA A 27 -0.65 11.96 -6.33
CA ALA A 27 -2.06 11.57 -6.48
C ALA A 27 -2.51 11.54 -7.94
N GLY A 28 -2.03 12.47 -8.78
CA GLY A 28 -2.37 12.54 -10.21
C GLY A 28 -1.78 11.40 -11.07
N ARG A 29 -0.87 10.59 -10.51
CA ARG A 29 -0.30 9.42 -11.18
C ARG A 29 -1.01 8.11 -10.85
N LEU A 30 -1.91 8.12 -9.87
CA LEU A 30 -2.70 6.97 -9.50
C LEU A 30 -3.96 6.88 -10.38
N PRO A 31 -4.55 5.69 -10.56
CA PRO A 31 -5.90 5.59 -11.11
C PRO A 31 -6.90 6.42 -10.30
N GLU A 32 -7.94 6.94 -10.95
CA GLU A 32 -8.99 7.74 -10.29
C GLU A 32 -9.69 6.95 -9.16
N SER A 33 -9.85 5.64 -9.35
CA SER A 33 -10.35 4.72 -8.33
C SER A 33 -9.50 3.46 -8.35
N TYR A 34 -9.04 3.02 -7.17
CA TYR A 34 -8.17 1.87 -7.02
C TYR A 34 -8.36 1.25 -5.63
N ARG A 35 -7.91 0.01 -5.50
CA ARG A 35 -7.75 -0.64 -4.21
C ARG A 35 -6.28 -0.70 -3.85
N LEU A 36 -5.93 -0.11 -2.71
CA LEU A 36 -4.57 -0.12 -2.20
C LEU A 36 -4.28 -1.43 -1.46
N VAL A 37 -3.14 -2.04 -1.76
CA VAL A 37 -2.62 -3.23 -1.09
C VAL A 37 -1.26 -2.89 -0.50
N ILE A 38 -1.14 -2.91 0.83
CA ILE A 38 0.09 -2.56 1.53
C ILE A 38 0.89 -3.85 1.81
N LEU A 39 2.15 -3.86 1.42
CA LEU A 39 3.05 -5.01 1.55
C LEU A 39 4.34 -4.58 2.27
N PRO A 40 4.39 -4.69 3.62
CA PRO A 40 5.62 -4.49 4.38
C PRO A 40 6.49 -5.74 4.30
N LEU A 41 7.54 -5.69 3.49
CA LEU A 41 8.33 -6.85 3.11
C LEU A 41 9.21 -7.39 4.25
N ASP A 42 9.50 -6.56 5.26
CA ASP A 42 10.20 -6.93 6.49
C ASP A 42 9.27 -7.29 7.66
N GLU A 43 7.95 -7.17 7.51
CA GLU A 43 6.95 -7.48 8.53
C GLU A 43 6.02 -8.61 8.04
N PRO A 44 6.48 -9.88 7.97
CA PRO A 44 5.81 -10.95 7.25
C PRO A 44 4.39 -11.25 7.74
N GLY A 45 4.11 -11.14 9.03
CA GLY A 45 2.76 -11.37 9.54
C GLY A 45 1.78 -10.23 9.18
N VAL A 46 2.25 -9.00 9.04
CA VAL A 46 1.42 -7.86 8.60
C VAL A 46 1.14 -8.00 7.11
N ALA A 47 2.16 -8.39 6.33
CA ALA A 47 2.01 -8.69 4.91
C ALA A 47 1.02 -9.84 4.66
N ALA A 48 1.09 -10.93 5.45
CA ALA A 48 0.13 -12.03 5.35
C ALA A 48 -1.31 -11.57 5.65
N TYR A 49 -1.51 -10.76 6.69
CA TYR A 49 -2.81 -10.16 7.01
C TYR A 49 -3.29 -9.26 5.85
N ALA A 50 -2.43 -8.39 5.32
CA ALA A 50 -2.77 -7.49 4.22
C ALA A 50 -3.20 -8.26 2.95
N LEU A 51 -2.48 -9.33 2.61
CA LEU A 51 -2.82 -10.21 1.48
C LEU A 51 -4.14 -10.95 1.69
N ALA A 52 -4.42 -11.41 2.92
CA ALA A 52 -5.71 -12.00 3.24
C ALA A 52 -6.85 -11.00 3.05
N VAL A 53 -6.67 -9.76 3.51
CA VAL A 53 -7.65 -8.67 3.28
C VAL A 53 -7.79 -8.38 1.78
N ALA A 54 -6.69 -8.29 1.04
CA ALA A 54 -6.70 -8.00 -0.40
C ALA A 54 -7.46 -9.05 -1.23
N GLN A 55 -7.54 -10.30 -0.76
CA GLN A 55 -8.31 -11.37 -1.40
C GLN A 55 -9.83 -11.24 -1.20
N ALA A 56 -10.30 -10.36 -0.32
CA ALA A 56 -11.73 -10.08 -0.18
C ALA A 56 -12.34 -9.63 -1.53
N PRO A 57 -13.63 -9.91 -1.79
CA PRO A 57 -14.27 -9.60 -3.07
C PRO A 57 -14.04 -8.16 -3.51
N ASN A 58 -13.75 -7.97 -4.80
CA ASN A 58 -13.62 -6.67 -5.45
C ASN A 58 -14.72 -6.53 -6.52
N PRO A 59 -15.99 -6.32 -6.10
CA PRO A 59 -17.13 -6.33 -7.01
C PRO A 59 -17.08 -5.20 -8.06
N GLU A 60 -16.44 -4.08 -7.71
CA GLU A 60 -16.22 -2.94 -8.60
C GLU A 60 -15.06 -3.18 -9.59
N ASN A 61 -14.36 -4.31 -9.47
CA ASN A 61 -13.21 -4.68 -10.29
C ASN A 61 -12.14 -3.57 -10.35
N LEU A 62 -11.95 -2.87 -9.23
CA LEU A 62 -11.00 -1.76 -9.15
C LEU A 62 -9.57 -2.26 -9.39
N PRO A 63 -8.74 -1.46 -10.09
CA PRO A 63 -7.33 -1.77 -10.23
C PRO A 63 -6.63 -1.86 -8.87
N LEU A 64 -5.67 -2.77 -8.75
CA LEU A 64 -4.85 -2.90 -7.55
C LEU A 64 -3.60 -2.03 -7.66
N VAL A 65 -3.34 -1.23 -6.65
CA VAL A 65 -2.08 -0.51 -6.45
C VAL A 65 -1.36 -1.15 -5.26
N HIS A 66 -0.11 -1.57 -5.44
CA HIS A 66 0.65 -2.20 -4.36
C HIS A 66 1.66 -1.22 -3.78
N ALA A 67 1.56 -0.93 -2.48
CA ALA A 67 2.54 -0.13 -1.75
C ALA A 67 3.54 -1.06 -1.07
N LEU A 68 4.78 -1.05 -1.56
CA LEU A 68 5.86 -1.85 -1.00
C LEU A 68 6.57 -1.05 0.10
N PHE A 69 6.61 -1.62 1.30
CA PHE A 69 7.27 -1.03 2.45
C PHE A 69 8.51 -1.84 2.84
N TRP A 70 9.51 -1.13 3.36
CA TRP A 70 10.69 -1.72 3.99
C TRP A 70 11.08 -0.84 5.17
N LYS A 71 11.25 -1.43 6.36
CA LYS A 71 11.59 -0.73 7.60
C LYS A 71 10.62 0.41 7.93
N GLY A 72 9.34 0.21 7.63
CA GLY A 72 8.28 1.20 7.83
C GLY A 72 8.24 2.34 6.81
N GLU A 73 9.14 2.37 5.84
CA GLU A 73 9.20 3.41 4.80
C GLU A 73 8.65 2.92 3.46
N LEU A 74 7.88 3.77 2.79
CA LEU A 74 7.32 3.47 1.47
C LEU A 74 8.45 3.49 0.43
N GLN A 75 8.75 2.33 -0.15
CA GLN A 75 9.81 2.19 -1.14
C GLN A 75 9.30 2.42 -2.56
N THR A 76 8.10 1.92 -2.87
CA THR A 76 7.53 1.94 -4.23
C THR A 76 6.03 1.76 -4.19
N LEU A 77 5.33 2.44 -5.09
CA LEU A 77 3.96 2.10 -5.49
C LEU A 77 4.00 1.41 -6.85
N LEU A 78 3.54 0.16 -6.92
CA LEU A 78 3.34 -0.56 -8.16
C LEU A 78 1.93 -0.33 -8.67
N LEU A 79 1.83 0.31 -9.82
CA LEU A 79 0.59 0.56 -10.53
C LEU A 79 0.11 -0.67 -11.30
N PRO A 80 -1.17 -0.71 -11.67
CA PRO A 80 -1.67 -1.69 -12.64
C PRO A 80 -0.83 -1.66 -13.92
N GLY A 81 -0.50 -2.84 -14.45
CA GLY A 81 0.37 -2.94 -15.64
C GLY A 81 1.87 -2.92 -15.36
N GLY A 82 2.29 -2.75 -14.10
CA GLY A 82 3.68 -2.95 -13.66
C GLY A 82 4.55 -1.69 -13.65
N GLU A 83 3.99 -0.51 -13.90
CA GLU A 83 4.71 0.75 -13.66
C GLU A 83 5.02 0.92 -12.16
N ALA A 84 6.23 1.38 -11.84
CA ALA A 84 6.69 1.60 -10.48
C ALA A 84 6.94 3.09 -10.22
N ILE A 85 6.23 3.66 -9.26
CA ILE A 85 6.51 5.00 -8.72
C ILE A 85 7.39 4.84 -7.50
N ARG A 86 8.62 5.35 -7.57
CA ARG A 86 9.51 5.45 -6.40
C ARG A 86 9.35 6.84 -5.79
N PRO A 87 8.90 6.94 -4.53
CA PRO A 87 8.92 8.21 -3.82
C PRO A 87 10.38 8.60 -3.59
N GLN A 88 10.89 9.58 -4.33
CA GLN A 88 12.18 10.19 -4.03
C GLN A 88 11.89 11.41 -3.17
N VAL A 89 12.37 11.39 -1.94
CA VAL A 89 12.53 12.61 -1.16
C VAL A 89 13.79 13.28 -1.71
N ALA A 90 13.63 14.49 -2.25
CA ALA A 90 14.75 15.30 -2.73
C ALA A 90 15.71 15.69 -1.60
#